data_AF-A0A1J3CAR2-F1
#
_entry.id   AF-A0A1J3CAR2-F1
#
_cell.length_a   1.000
_cell.length_b   1.000
_cell.length_c   1.000
_cell.angle_alpha   90.00
_cell.angle_beta   90.00
_cell.angle_gamma   90.00
#
_symmetry.space_group_name_H-M   'P 1'
#
loop_
_entity.id
_entity.type
_entity.pdbx_description
1 polymer ?
#
loop_
_entity_poly.entity_id
_entity_poly.type
_entity_poly.pdbx_seq_one_letter_code
_entity_poly.pdbx_strand_id
1 'polypeptide(L)'
;MGFALCVRRSAFRFASACGGGLGRVRSISAVVNRPSLARDPSPPLRPSVSRGFLYSTAIDRMSSEQSLLRVIESEIKSARETGDRDLEEESAPGSFPFKIEDNPGRQSVTLTRDYKGEHIKVVVSMPSLDADAEDDEDADDDGLSNGSSIPLVVTVTKKSGLSLEFSCMAFPDEIAIDALSVSQPGNSLEDQLANEGPDFEDLDENLKKTFYKYLEIRGVKASTTNFLHEYMMRKVKREYLLWLKNVKKFMEE
;
A
#
# COMPACT_ATOMS: atom_id res chain seq x y z
N MET A 1 -4.94 15.97 -19.24
CA MET A 1 -4.88 14.51 -19.41
C MET A 1 -4.65 13.92 -18.04
N GLY A 2 -5.72 13.48 -17.38
CA GLY A 2 -5.61 12.76 -16.10
C GLY A 2 -5.21 11.32 -16.39
N PHE A 3 -4.19 10.81 -15.70
CA PHE A 3 -3.79 9.41 -15.80
C PHE A 3 -3.94 8.75 -14.44
N ALA A 4 -4.66 7.62 -14.48
CA ALA A 4 -4.88 6.71 -13.37
C ALA A 4 -3.55 6.18 -12.82
N LEU A 5 -3.39 6.25 -11.50
CA LEU A 5 -2.22 5.78 -10.76
C LEU A 5 -2.44 4.32 -10.34
N CYS A 6 -1.83 3.38 -11.08
CA CYS A 6 -1.74 1.99 -10.65
C CYS A 6 -0.75 1.85 -9.48
N VAL A 7 -1.26 1.63 -8.26
CA VAL A 7 -0.44 1.23 -7.11
C VAL A 7 -0.52 -0.28 -6.90
N ARG A 8 0.65 -0.88 -6.63
CA ARG A 8 0.88 -2.31 -6.45
C ARG A 8 -0.03 -2.92 -5.37
N ARG A 9 -0.77 -3.97 -5.76
CA ARG A 9 -1.37 -4.95 -4.84
C ARG A 9 -0.27 -5.65 -4.03
N SER A 10 -0.28 -5.49 -2.71
CA SER A 10 0.34 -6.45 -1.80
C SER A 10 -0.66 -7.59 -1.58
N ALA A 11 -0.35 -8.78 -2.11
CA ALA A 11 -1.23 -9.94 -2.00
C ALA A 11 -1.00 -10.65 -0.66
N PHE A 12 -1.95 -10.57 0.26
CA PHE A 12 -2.09 -11.57 1.32
C PHE A 12 -2.69 -12.83 0.70
N ARG A 13 -1.88 -13.91 0.63
CA ARG A 13 -2.33 -15.21 0.14
C ARG A 13 -2.91 -16.01 1.31
N PHE A 14 -4.22 -16.24 1.30
CA PHE A 14 -4.81 -17.39 2.00
C PHE A 14 -4.61 -18.63 1.12
N ALA A 15 -3.85 -19.60 1.63
CA ALA A 15 -3.69 -20.91 1.01
C ALA A 15 -4.78 -21.84 1.57
N SER A 16 -5.68 -22.32 0.71
CA SER A 16 -6.54 -23.46 1.00
C SER A 16 -6.06 -24.65 0.17
N ALA A 17 -5.68 -25.72 0.87
CA ALA A 17 -5.18 -26.97 0.32
C ALA A 17 -6.28 -28.04 0.33
N CYS A 18 -6.38 -28.84 -0.73
CA CYS A 18 -6.85 -30.24 -0.87
C CYS A 18 -6.99 -30.51 -2.39
N GLY A 19 -6.57 -31.60 -3.05
CA GLY A 19 -5.97 -32.89 -2.69
C GLY A 19 -6.38 -33.96 -3.74
N GLY A 20 -5.41 -34.70 -4.31
CA GLY A 20 -5.56 -36.00 -5.03
C GLY A 20 -5.98 -35.95 -6.52
N GLY A 21 -5.53 -36.79 -7.47
CA GLY A 21 -4.61 -37.92 -7.47
C GLY A 21 -4.71 -38.73 -8.80
N LEU A 22 -3.57 -39.31 -9.21
CA LEU A 22 -3.33 -40.54 -10.01
C LEU A 22 -3.66 -40.71 -11.52
N GLY A 23 -2.60 -41.12 -12.26
CA GLY A 23 -2.59 -42.24 -13.23
C GLY A 23 -2.39 -41.85 -14.70
N ARG A 24 -1.68 -42.57 -15.59
CA ARG A 24 -0.90 -43.83 -15.58
C ARG A 24 -0.16 -43.95 -16.94
N VAL A 25 0.89 -44.77 -16.96
CA VAL A 25 1.95 -45.03 -17.98
C VAL A 25 1.53 -45.91 -19.19
N ARG A 26 2.24 -45.80 -20.35
CA ARG A 26 2.89 -46.87 -21.21
C ARG A 26 2.91 -46.49 -22.72
N SER A 27 4.06 -46.31 -23.40
CA SER A 27 4.94 -47.29 -24.15
C SER A 27 4.24 -47.93 -25.37
N ILE A 28 4.79 -48.19 -26.58
CA ILE A 28 6.13 -48.64 -27.07
C ILE A 28 6.17 -48.62 -28.64
N SER A 29 7.36 -48.41 -29.25
CA SER A 29 8.00 -49.05 -30.47
C SER A 29 7.22 -49.24 -31.81
N ALA A 30 7.79 -49.37 -33.03
CA ALA A 30 9.13 -49.50 -33.65
C ALA A 30 8.99 -49.39 -35.21
N VAL A 31 9.88 -48.67 -35.92
CA VAL A 31 10.97 -49.10 -36.86
C VAL A 31 10.57 -49.55 -38.31
N VAL A 32 11.32 -49.00 -39.31
CA VAL A 32 12.04 -49.68 -40.45
C VAL A 32 11.83 -49.01 -41.84
N ASN A 33 12.87 -48.28 -42.31
CA ASN A 33 13.71 -48.47 -43.54
C ASN A 33 13.05 -48.48 -44.95
N ARG A 34 13.58 -47.95 -46.07
CA ARG A 34 14.96 -47.84 -46.63
C ARG A 34 14.90 -47.05 -48.01
N PRO A 35 15.90 -47.06 -48.95
CA PRO A 35 16.90 -46.01 -49.27
C PRO A 35 16.91 -45.46 -50.74
N SER A 36 17.84 -44.54 -51.08
CA SER A 36 18.78 -44.56 -52.26
C SER A 36 19.47 -43.19 -52.48
N LEU A 37 20.79 -43.10 -52.26
CA LEU A 37 21.93 -43.04 -53.21
C LEU A 37 21.98 -41.82 -54.18
N ALA A 38 22.91 -40.89 -53.93
CA ALA A 38 24.00 -40.53 -54.87
C ALA A 38 24.98 -39.50 -54.24
N ARG A 39 26.20 -39.54 -54.75
CA ARG A 39 27.49 -38.94 -54.32
C ARG A 39 27.89 -37.91 -55.41
N ASP A 40 28.39 -36.69 -55.14
CA ASP A 40 29.78 -36.26 -54.83
C ASP A 40 29.81 -34.68 -54.95
N PRO A 41 30.94 -33.94 -54.95
CA PRO A 41 31.79 -33.42 -53.87
C PRO A 41 31.74 -31.87 -53.68
N SER A 42 32.31 -31.32 -52.59
CA SER A 42 32.47 -29.87 -52.24
C SER A 42 33.75 -29.23 -52.86
N PRO A 43 34.23 -27.97 -52.60
CA PRO A 43 33.79 -26.77 -51.81
C PRO A 43 34.08 -25.41 -52.59
N PRO A 44 34.33 -24.18 -52.02
CA PRO A 44 34.23 -23.66 -50.66
C PRO A 44 33.47 -22.32 -50.45
N LEU A 45 33.17 -22.11 -49.17
CA LEU A 45 32.88 -20.91 -48.37
C LEU A 45 33.11 -19.52 -49.01
N ARG A 46 32.07 -18.68 -48.97
CA ARG A 46 32.19 -17.22 -48.94
C ARG A 46 31.63 -16.71 -47.61
N PRO A 47 32.34 -15.85 -46.86
CA PRO A 47 31.78 -15.27 -45.65
C PRO A 47 30.69 -14.27 -46.03
N SER A 48 29.51 -14.48 -45.48
CA SER A 48 28.47 -13.47 -45.37
C SER A 48 29.03 -12.30 -44.57
N VAL A 49 29.19 -11.14 -45.20
CA VAL A 49 29.28 -9.89 -44.46
C VAL A 49 27.87 -9.55 -44.00
N SER A 50 27.42 -10.21 -42.93
CA SER A 50 26.36 -9.64 -42.10
C SER A 50 26.94 -8.36 -41.52
N ARG A 51 26.64 -7.24 -42.18
CA ARG A 51 26.77 -5.91 -41.59
C ARG A 51 25.91 -5.93 -40.33
N GLY A 52 26.54 -6.25 -39.20
CA GLY A 52 25.93 -6.16 -37.90
C GLY A 52 25.55 -4.70 -37.66
N PHE A 53 24.27 -4.39 -37.78
CA PHE A 53 23.70 -3.20 -37.15
C PHE A 53 23.75 -3.43 -35.63
N LEU A 54 24.91 -3.20 -35.02
CA LEU A 54 25.07 -3.16 -33.56
C LEU A 54 24.78 -1.76 -32.99
N TYR A 55 23.86 -1.02 -33.60
CA TYR A 55 23.53 0.34 -33.16
C TYR A 55 22.02 0.57 -33.26
N SER A 56 21.22 0.01 -32.35
CA SER A 56 19.83 0.48 -32.20
C SER A 56 19.13 0.00 -30.92
N THR A 57 19.83 -0.05 -29.79
CA THR A 57 19.16 -0.22 -28.48
C THR A 57 19.63 0.85 -27.51
N ALA A 58 20.92 1.18 -27.51
CA ALA A 58 21.47 2.24 -26.66
C ALA A 58 20.91 3.63 -26.99
N ILE A 59 20.80 4.01 -28.28
CA ILE A 59 20.28 5.34 -28.69
C ILE A 59 18.78 5.46 -28.39
N ASP A 60 18.02 4.39 -28.61
CA ASP A 60 16.57 4.35 -28.35
C ASP A 60 16.27 4.38 -26.84
N ARG A 61 17.10 3.70 -26.04
CA ARG A 61 17.06 3.73 -24.57
C ARG A 61 17.41 5.12 -24.01
N MET A 62 18.45 5.78 -24.53
CA MET A 62 18.79 7.14 -24.11
C MET A 62 17.68 8.14 -24.44
N SER A 63 16.96 7.92 -25.54
CA SER A 63 15.79 8.75 -25.91
C SER A 63 14.60 8.55 -24.96
N SER A 64 14.33 7.29 -24.56
CA SER A 64 13.21 6.98 -23.66
C SER A 64 13.46 7.40 -22.22
N GLU A 65 14.66 7.23 -21.69
CA GLU A 65 15.06 7.71 -20.35
C GLU A 65 14.99 9.25 -20.26
N GLN A 66 15.42 9.96 -21.30
CA GLN A 66 15.31 11.43 -21.37
C GLN A 66 13.87 11.92 -21.48
N SER A 67 13.00 11.17 -22.18
CA SER A 67 11.56 11.47 -22.23
C SER A 67 10.93 11.31 -20.85
N LEU A 68 11.21 10.20 -20.16
CA LEU A 68 10.70 9.93 -18.82
C LEU A 68 11.18 10.98 -17.80
N LEU A 69 12.45 11.37 -17.84
CA LEU A 69 13.00 12.43 -16.99
C LEU A 69 12.25 13.75 -17.15
N ARG A 70 11.97 14.18 -18.40
CA ARG A 70 11.18 15.41 -18.65
C ARG A 70 9.78 15.32 -18.06
N VAL A 71 9.13 14.16 -18.20
CA VAL A 71 7.79 13.93 -17.63
C VAL A 71 7.85 14.02 -16.10
N ILE A 72 8.82 13.36 -15.47
CA ILE A 72 8.98 13.41 -14.00
C ILE A 72 9.26 14.84 -13.52
N GLU A 73 10.11 15.59 -14.22
CA GLU A 73 10.38 16.99 -13.87
C GLU A 73 9.16 17.88 -14.00
N SER A 74 8.38 17.70 -15.07
CA SER A 74 7.10 18.39 -15.26
C SER A 74 6.11 18.03 -14.15
N GLU A 75 6.05 16.78 -13.74
CA GLU A 75 5.17 16.31 -12.67
C GLU A 75 5.58 16.88 -11.30
N ILE A 76 6.88 16.87 -10.97
CA ILE A 76 7.41 17.48 -9.75
C ILE A 76 7.11 18.99 -9.72
N LYS A 77 7.23 19.66 -10.86
CA LYS A 77 6.92 21.09 -10.97
C LYS A 77 5.44 21.35 -10.75
N SER A 78 4.57 20.62 -11.46
CA SER A 78 3.11 20.70 -11.35
C SER A 78 2.65 20.48 -9.90
N ALA A 79 3.12 19.41 -9.25
CA ALA A 79 2.74 19.08 -7.89
C ALA A 79 3.25 20.08 -6.82
N ARG A 80 4.23 20.93 -7.14
CA ARG A 80 4.65 22.05 -6.26
C ARG A 80 3.80 23.29 -6.45
N GLU A 81 3.50 23.65 -7.70
CA GLU A 81 2.76 24.87 -8.04
C GLU A 81 1.31 24.82 -7.54
N THR A 82 0.72 23.64 -7.44
CA THR A 82 -0.63 23.43 -6.87
C THR A 82 -0.63 23.36 -5.33
N GLY A 83 0.54 23.36 -4.67
CA GLY A 83 0.72 22.82 -3.31
C GLY A 83 1.37 23.73 -2.26
N ASP A 84 1.57 25.02 -2.51
CA ASP A 84 2.34 25.91 -1.61
C ASP A 84 1.82 25.97 -0.14
N ARG A 85 0.58 25.54 0.15
CA ARG A 85 0.02 25.44 1.51
C ARG A 85 0.00 24.02 2.10
N ASP A 86 0.13 22.99 1.27
CA ASP A 86 0.00 21.57 1.69
C ASP A 86 1.34 20.92 2.08
N LEU A 87 2.45 21.61 1.81
CA LEU A 87 3.81 21.10 2.04
C LEU A 87 4.41 21.55 3.38
N GLU A 88 3.81 22.53 4.04
CA GLU A 88 4.20 22.93 5.39
C GLU A 88 3.69 21.90 6.40
N GLU A 89 4.54 21.54 7.37
CA GLU A 89 4.11 20.68 8.49
C GLU A 89 3.12 21.45 9.36
N GLU A 90 1.83 21.23 9.13
CA GLU A 90 0.81 21.79 10.01
C GLU A 90 0.95 21.17 11.41
N SER A 91 1.13 22.04 12.40
CA SER A 91 1.10 21.64 13.80
C SER A 91 -0.31 21.19 14.16
N ALA A 92 -0.42 20.07 14.88
CA ALA A 92 -1.71 19.59 15.37
C ALA A 92 -2.47 20.71 16.13
N PRO A 93 -3.80 20.83 15.96
CA PRO A 93 -4.61 21.75 16.74
C PRO A 93 -4.39 21.55 18.24
N GLY A 94 -4.44 22.62 19.05
CA GLY A 94 -4.24 22.51 20.50
C GLY A 94 -5.24 21.59 21.22
N SER A 95 -6.39 21.30 20.59
CA SER A 95 -7.40 20.35 21.06
C SER A 95 -7.10 18.89 20.71
N PHE A 96 -6.11 18.64 19.84
CA PHE A 96 -5.75 17.30 19.40
C PHE A 96 -4.95 16.57 20.50
N PRO A 97 -5.39 15.40 20.97
CA PRO A 97 -4.88 14.83 22.20
C PRO A 97 -3.56 14.05 22.06
N PHE A 98 -3.05 13.86 20.84
CA PHE A 98 -1.88 13.02 20.58
C PHE A 98 -0.67 13.81 20.12
N LYS A 99 0.52 13.31 20.48
CA LYS A 99 1.77 13.67 19.81
C LYS A 99 1.85 12.91 18.49
N ILE A 100 2.15 13.62 17.41
CA ILE A 100 2.30 13.06 16.07
C ILE A 100 3.78 12.78 15.80
N GLU A 101 4.09 11.56 15.36
CA GLU A 101 5.39 11.19 14.80
C GLU A 101 5.19 10.76 13.34
N ASP A 102 5.67 11.61 12.43
CA ASP A 102 5.64 11.39 10.99
C ASP A 102 7.07 11.28 10.44
N ASN A 103 7.35 10.16 9.77
CA ASN A 103 8.67 9.87 9.21
C ASN A 103 8.57 9.79 7.67
N PRO A 104 9.30 10.65 6.93
CA PRO A 104 9.31 10.60 5.47
C PRO A 104 9.66 9.21 4.92
N GLY A 105 8.96 8.78 3.87
CA GLY A 105 9.13 7.47 3.24
C GLY A 105 8.34 6.34 3.91
N ARG A 106 7.69 6.59 5.06
CA ARG A 106 6.75 5.63 5.66
C ARG A 106 5.33 5.91 5.18
N GLN A 107 4.56 4.86 4.94
CA GLN A 107 3.14 4.94 4.57
C GLN A 107 2.21 5.08 5.78
N SER A 108 2.75 5.40 6.96
CA SER A 108 1.97 5.55 8.18
C SER A 108 2.53 6.64 9.09
N VAL A 109 1.69 7.10 10.01
CA VAL A 109 1.97 8.09 11.05
C VAL A 109 1.67 7.44 12.39
N THR A 110 2.51 7.70 13.39
CA THR A 110 2.29 7.19 14.75
C THR A 110 1.82 8.31 15.67
N LEU A 111 0.65 8.12 16.28
CA LEU A 111 0.10 9.01 17.30
C LEU A 111 0.33 8.40 18.67
N THR A 112 0.81 9.18 19.64
CA THR A 112 1.08 8.69 21.00
C THR A 112 0.47 9.60 22.05
N ARG A 113 -0.04 8.97 23.12
CA ARG A 113 -0.60 9.66 24.30
C ARG A 113 -0.51 8.76 25.51
N ASP A 114 -0.15 9.33 26.66
CA ASP A 114 -0.30 8.64 27.95
C ASP A 114 -1.57 9.11 28.66
N TYR A 115 -2.35 8.17 29.17
CA TYR A 115 -3.60 8.47 29.89
C TYR A 115 -3.75 7.55 31.10
N LYS A 116 -3.77 8.13 32.30
CA LYS A 116 -3.97 7.42 33.58
C LYS A 116 -3.06 6.18 33.77
N GLY A 117 -1.83 6.23 33.26
CA GLY A 117 -0.86 5.14 33.37
C GLY A 117 -1.00 4.05 32.32
N GLU A 118 -1.82 4.27 31.30
CA GLU A 118 -1.86 3.51 30.05
C GLU A 118 -1.11 4.28 28.96
N HIS A 119 -0.40 3.55 28.11
CA HIS A 119 0.23 4.09 26.91
C HIS A 119 -0.67 3.79 25.70
N ILE A 120 -1.11 4.83 24.99
CA ILE A 120 -1.94 4.73 23.80
C ILE A 120 -1.07 5.05 22.60
N LYS A 121 -1.02 4.09 21.68
CA LYS A 121 -0.37 4.21 20.39
C LYS A 121 -1.43 4.02 19.31
N VAL A 122 -1.52 4.94 18.37
CA VAL A 122 -2.35 4.80 17.17
C VAL A 122 -1.44 4.81 15.96
N VAL A 123 -1.48 3.74 15.17
CA VAL A 123 -0.79 3.71 13.88
C VAL A 123 -1.82 3.99 12.80
N VAL A 124 -1.67 5.13 12.14
CA VAL A 124 -2.58 5.58 11.09
C VAL A 124 -1.91 5.34 9.75
N SER A 125 -2.51 4.48 8.94
CA SER A 125 -1.97 4.12 7.62
C SER A 125 -2.57 5.01 6.55
N MET A 126 -1.87 5.20 5.43
CA MET A 126 -2.41 5.93 4.29
C MET A 126 -3.77 5.36 3.87
N PRO A 127 -4.74 6.22 3.51
CA PRO A 127 -6.03 5.76 3.01
C PRO A 127 -5.84 4.91 1.75
N SER A 128 -6.70 3.89 1.57
CA SER A 128 -6.83 3.27 0.27
C SER A 128 -7.50 4.28 -0.66
N LEU A 129 -6.78 4.70 -1.69
CA LEU A 129 -7.37 5.42 -2.81
C LEU A 129 -7.97 4.38 -3.74
N ASP A 130 -9.09 3.78 -3.33
CA ASP A 130 -9.84 2.92 -4.23
C ASP A 130 -10.38 3.81 -5.36
N ALA A 131 -9.87 3.60 -6.57
CA ALA A 131 -10.22 4.35 -7.78
C ALA A 131 -11.56 3.92 -8.39
N ASP A 132 -12.39 3.21 -7.62
CA ASP A 132 -13.66 2.60 -8.07
C ASP A 132 -14.88 3.36 -7.52
N ALA A 133 -14.75 4.68 -7.32
CA ALA A 133 -15.93 5.53 -7.44
C ALA A 133 -16.23 5.62 -8.94
N GLU A 134 -17.11 4.72 -9.39
CA GLU A 134 -17.76 4.80 -10.70
C GLU A 134 -18.11 6.26 -11.01
N ASP A 135 -17.87 6.63 -12.26
CA ASP A 135 -18.04 7.93 -12.90
C ASP A 135 -19.41 8.57 -12.62
N ASP A 136 -19.59 9.17 -11.44
CA ASP A 136 -20.70 10.11 -11.18
C ASP A 136 -20.29 11.46 -11.81
N GLU A 137 -20.64 11.62 -13.09
CA GLU A 137 -20.46 12.84 -13.91
C GLU A 137 -21.29 14.05 -13.41
N ASP A 138 -21.61 14.15 -12.11
CA ASP A 138 -22.40 15.25 -11.53
C ASP A 138 -21.89 15.68 -10.13
N ALA A 139 -20.56 15.72 -9.92
CA ALA A 139 -19.98 16.37 -8.75
C ALA A 139 -19.58 17.81 -9.08
N ASP A 140 -20.48 18.74 -8.76
CA ASP A 140 -20.17 20.17 -8.65
C ASP A 140 -18.91 20.39 -7.79
N ASP A 141 -18.15 21.41 -8.20
CA ASP A 141 -16.90 21.91 -7.64
C ASP A 141 -16.99 22.26 -6.15
N ASP A 142 -16.88 21.25 -5.28
CA ASP A 142 -16.57 21.36 -3.85
C ASP A 142 -15.54 20.26 -3.48
N GLY A 143 -14.25 20.54 -3.66
CA GLY A 143 -13.18 19.60 -3.35
C GLY A 143 -13.21 19.07 -1.90
N LEU A 144 -12.97 17.75 -1.76
CA LEU A 144 -12.70 16.98 -0.51
C LEU A 144 -13.87 16.15 0.08
N SER A 145 -14.65 15.38 -0.70
CA SER A 145 -15.54 14.38 -0.08
C SER A 145 -15.91 13.16 -0.94
N ASN A 146 -14.92 12.52 -1.59
CA ASN A 146 -15.11 11.13 -2.00
C ASN A 146 -14.54 10.27 -0.88
N GLY A 147 -15.41 9.64 -0.08
CA GLY A 147 -15.17 9.06 1.24
C GLY A 147 -14.00 8.08 1.35
N SER A 148 -12.78 8.60 1.38
CA SER A 148 -11.59 7.82 1.69
C SER A 148 -11.65 7.44 3.16
N SER A 149 -11.70 6.16 3.46
CA SER A 149 -11.57 5.69 4.84
C SER A 149 -10.08 5.58 5.20
N ILE A 150 -9.75 5.84 6.47
CA ILE A 150 -8.37 5.74 6.95
C ILE A 150 -8.27 4.53 7.89
N PRO A 151 -7.48 3.51 7.50
CA PRO A 151 -7.21 2.40 8.40
C PRO A 151 -6.29 2.85 9.54
N LEU A 152 -6.70 2.54 10.77
CA LEU A 152 -5.91 2.81 11.96
C LEU A 152 -5.95 1.64 12.95
N VAL A 153 -4.81 1.41 13.60
CA VAL A 153 -4.67 0.42 14.66
C VAL A 153 -4.44 1.15 15.97
N VAL A 154 -5.33 0.95 16.95
CA VAL A 154 -5.20 1.52 18.29
C VAL A 154 -4.69 0.44 19.24
N THR A 155 -3.53 0.67 19.84
CA THR A 155 -2.99 -0.20 20.89
C THR A 155 -3.02 0.53 22.22
N VAL A 156 -3.66 -0.05 23.24
CA VAL A 156 -3.67 0.45 24.61
C VAL A 156 -2.90 -0.50 25.51
N THR A 157 -1.72 -0.08 25.95
CA THR A 157 -0.81 -0.88 26.78
C THR A 157 -0.87 -0.44 28.24
N LYS A 158 -1.15 -1.38 29.14
CA LYS A 158 -1.11 -1.17 30.59
C LYS A 158 0.31 -1.31 31.13
N LYS A 159 0.54 -0.86 32.36
CA LYS A 159 1.83 -1.00 33.07
C LYS A 159 2.36 -2.43 33.16
N SER A 160 1.48 -3.44 33.11
CA SER A 160 1.87 -4.86 33.09
C SER A 160 2.46 -5.32 31.75
N GLY A 161 2.39 -4.48 30.71
CA GLY A 161 2.72 -4.83 29.33
C GLY A 161 1.55 -5.45 28.56
N LEU A 162 0.44 -5.80 29.23
CA LEU A 162 -0.78 -6.29 28.57
C LEU A 162 -1.35 -5.18 27.67
N SER A 163 -1.60 -5.52 26.41
CA SER A 163 -2.09 -4.61 25.39
C SER A 163 -3.41 -5.09 24.83
N LEU A 164 -4.35 -4.16 24.67
CA LEU A 164 -5.59 -4.37 23.91
C LEU A 164 -5.45 -3.60 22.60
N GLU A 165 -5.59 -4.30 21.49
CA GLU A 165 -5.47 -3.75 20.15
C GLU A 165 -6.84 -3.73 19.46
N PHE A 166 -7.09 -2.65 18.74
CA PHE A 166 -8.30 -2.43 17.95
C PHE A 166 -7.89 -2.17 16.51
N SER A 167 -8.45 -2.92 15.57
CA SER A 167 -8.48 -2.54 14.16
C SER A 167 -9.68 -1.64 13.92
N CYS A 168 -9.45 -0.48 13.32
CA CYS A 168 -10.50 0.49 13.08
C CYS A 168 -10.39 1.14 11.69
N MET A 169 -11.52 1.63 11.21
CA MET A 169 -11.61 2.51 10.05
C MET A 169 -12.14 3.87 10.48
N ALA A 170 -11.43 4.94 10.14
CA ALA A 170 -11.89 6.31 10.34
C ALA A 170 -12.55 6.87 9.09
N PHE A 171 -13.75 7.39 9.25
CA PHE A 171 -14.53 8.12 8.26
C PHE A 171 -14.67 9.59 8.71
N PRO A 172 -15.15 10.50 7.84
CA PRO A 172 -15.53 11.84 8.28
C PRO A 172 -16.51 11.77 9.46
N ASP A 173 -16.16 12.39 10.58
CA ASP A 173 -16.94 12.41 11.82
C ASP A 173 -17.32 11.05 12.44
N GLU A 174 -16.68 9.94 12.03
CA GLU A 174 -17.00 8.59 12.52
C GLU A 174 -15.76 7.68 12.62
N ILE A 175 -15.79 6.74 13.58
CA ILE A 175 -14.80 5.67 13.70
C ILE A 175 -15.57 4.36 13.85
N ALA A 176 -15.27 3.38 13.00
CA ALA A 176 -15.75 2.02 13.08
C ALA A 176 -14.66 1.11 13.67
N ILE A 177 -15.03 0.17 14.54
CA ILE A 177 -14.14 -0.89 15.04
C ILE A 177 -14.46 -2.16 14.27
N ASP A 178 -13.46 -2.78 13.66
CA ASP A 178 -13.63 -4.01 12.88
C ASP A 178 -13.32 -5.24 13.74
N ALA A 179 -12.24 -5.18 14.53
CA ALA A 179 -11.76 -6.32 15.29
C ALA A 179 -10.99 -5.87 16.54
N LEU A 180 -10.90 -6.78 17.52
CA LEU A 180 -10.06 -6.62 18.70
C LEU A 180 -9.19 -7.84 18.94
N SER A 181 -8.00 -7.61 19.49
CA SER A 181 -7.12 -8.67 19.94
C SER A 181 -6.41 -8.28 21.23
N VAL A 182 -5.95 -9.28 21.98
CA VAL A 182 -5.16 -9.08 23.21
C VAL A 182 -3.75 -9.59 22.99
N SER A 183 -2.76 -8.75 23.34
CA SER A 183 -1.34 -9.09 23.19
C SER A 183 -0.57 -8.89 24.49
N GLN A 184 0.42 -9.75 24.73
CA GLN A 184 1.37 -9.64 25.84
C GLN A 184 2.81 -9.55 25.34
N PRO A 185 3.72 -8.94 26.13
CA PRO A 185 5.13 -8.87 25.76
C PRO A 185 5.71 -10.28 25.65
N GLY A 186 6.31 -10.60 24.50
CA GLY A 186 6.95 -11.89 24.26
C GLY A 186 6.06 -12.96 23.61
N ASN A 187 4.80 -12.64 23.27
CA ASN A 187 3.94 -13.55 22.52
C ASN A 187 4.51 -13.85 21.13
N SER A 188 4.43 -15.11 20.71
CA SER A 188 4.70 -15.50 19.33
C SER A 188 3.60 -14.99 18.38
N LEU A 189 3.79 -15.13 17.07
CA LEU A 189 2.75 -14.80 16.10
C LEU A 189 1.53 -15.72 16.25
N GLU A 190 1.75 -17.01 16.55
CA GLU A 190 0.68 -17.99 16.79
C GLU A 190 -0.15 -17.62 18.02
N ASP A 191 0.51 -17.17 19.10
CA ASP A 191 -0.18 -16.71 20.31
C ASP A 191 -1.02 -15.46 20.03
N GLN A 192 -0.56 -14.56 19.17
CA GLN A 192 -1.32 -13.37 18.80
C GLN A 192 -2.58 -13.72 18.01
N LEU A 193 -2.45 -14.62 17.03
CA LEU A 193 -3.59 -15.13 16.24
C LEU A 193 -4.61 -15.86 17.12
N ALA A 194 -4.15 -16.63 18.11
CA ALA A 194 -5.03 -17.33 19.05
C ALA A 194 -5.81 -16.39 19.99
N ASN A 195 -5.37 -15.13 20.12
CA ASN A 195 -6.01 -14.11 20.94
C ASN A 195 -6.83 -13.10 20.11
N GLU A 196 -7.09 -13.40 18.83
CA GLU A 196 -8.08 -12.67 18.04
C GLU A 196 -9.48 -12.93 18.62
N GLY A 197 -10.23 -11.84 18.81
CA GLY A 197 -11.62 -11.91 19.24
C GLY A 197 -12.55 -12.41 18.12
N PRO A 198 -13.84 -12.64 18.43
CA PRO A 198 -14.85 -12.78 17.39
C PRO A 198 -14.93 -11.48 16.56
N ASP A 199 -15.65 -11.55 15.43
CA ASP A 199 -16.01 -10.35 14.67
C ASP A 199 -16.67 -9.33 15.61
N PHE A 200 -16.30 -8.04 15.47
CA PHE A 200 -16.84 -7.01 16.35
C PHE A 200 -18.36 -6.91 16.23
N GLU A 201 -18.91 -7.13 15.04
CA GLU A 201 -20.35 -7.04 14.79
C GLU A 201 -21.17 -8.09 15.56
N ASP A 202 -20.57 -9.25 15.82
CA ASP A 202 -21.20 -10.35 16.56
C ASP A 202 -21.25 -10.11 18.08
N LEU A 203 -20.61 -9.05 18.59
CA LEU A 203 -20.64 -8.70 20.00
C LEU A 203 -21.98 -8.10 20.42
N ASP A 204 -22.34 -8.29 21.69
CA ASP A 204 -23.50 -7.66 22.30
C ASP A 204 -23.48 -6.12 22.15
N GLU A 205 -24.64 -5.53 21.88
CA GLU A 205 -24.79 -4.10 21.62
C GLU A 205 -24.28 -3.20 22.75
N ASN A 206 -24.49 -3.59 24.01
CA ASN A 206 -23.97 -2.83 25.14
C ASN A 206 -22.44 -2.96 25.21
N LEU A 207 -21.90 -4.15 24.92
CA LEU A 207 -20.45 -4.35 24.85
C LEU A 207 -19.81 -3.48 23.75
N LYS A 208 -20.35 -3.47 22.53
CA LYS A 208 -19.90 -2.59 21.43
C LYS A 208 -19.87 -1.12 21.85
N LYS A 209 -20.98 -0.62 22.44
CA LYS A 209 -21.06 0.76 22.95
C LYS A 209 -19.99 1.08 24.00
N THR A 210 -19.69 0.13 24.89
CA THR A 210 -18.65 0.35 25.90
C THR A 210 -17.23 0.41 25.31
N PHE A 211 -16.94 -0.32 24.23
CA PHE A 211 -15.65 -0.22 23.53
C PHE A 211 -15.49 1.11 22.81
N TYR A 212 -16.52 1.61 22.13
CA TYR A 212 -16.48 2.96 21.55
C TYR A 212 -16.22 4.04 22.62
N LYS A 213 -16.95 3.98 23.73
CA LYS A 213 -16.72 4.90 24.87
C LYS A 213 -15.32 4.76 25.47
N TYR A 214 -14.77 3.54 25.49
CA TYR A 214 -13.42 3.27 25.97
C TYR A 214 -12.35 3.98 25.13
N LEU A 215 -12.48 3.94 23.79
CA LEU A 215 -11.60 4.66 22.86
C LEU A 215 -11.79 6.18 22.93
N GLU A 216 -13.02 6.65 23.03
CA GLU A 216 -13.36 8.07 23.11
C GLU A 216 -12.69 8.76 24.31
N ILE A 217 -12.75 8.13 25.49
CA ILE A 217 -12.12 8.64 26.73
C ILE A 217 -10.58 8.74 26.57
N ARG A 218 -10.00 7.92 25.71
CA ARG A 218 -8.55 7.90 25.42
C ARG A 218 -8.15 8.86 24.31
N GLY A 219 -9.11 9.56 23.72
CA GLY A 219 -8.89 10.60 22.71
C GLY A 219 -9.10 10.13 21.27
N VAL A 220 -9.40 8.85 21.04
CA VAL A 220 -9.77 8.33 19.71
C VAL A 220 -11.28 8.53 19.54
N LYS A 221 -11.66 9.61 18.87
CA LYS A 221 -13.07 10.05 18.76
C LYS A 221 -13.38 10.67 17.40
N ALA A 222 -14.65 10.61 17.01
CA ALA A 222 -15.20 11.22 15.79
C ALA A 222 -14.66 12.63 15.50
N SER A 223 -14.75 13.55 16.46
CA SER A 223 -14.27 14.94 16.29
C SER A 223 -12.77 15.12 15.97
N THR A 224 -11.96 14.05 16.00
CA THR A 224 -10.54 14.09 15.61
C THR A 224 -10.28 13.54 14.21
N THR A 225 -11.25 12.90 13.57
CA THR A 225 -11.04 12.21 12.28
C THR A 225 -10.87 13.18 11.13
N ASN A 226 -11.59 14.30 11.09
CA ASN A 226 -11.47 15.27 10.00
C ASN A 226 -10.05 15.85 9.90
N PHE A 227 -9.46 16.22 11.04
CA PHE A 227 -8.05 16.62 11.09
C PHE A 227 -7.13 15.50 10.62
N LEU A 228 -7.41 14.26 11.03
CA LEU A 228 -6.59 13.12 10.62
C LEU A 228 -6.66 12.88 9.11
N HIS A 229 -7.84 13.01 8.51
CA HIS A 229 -8.05 12.96 7.06
C HIS A 229 -7.21 14.00 6.33
N GLU A 230 -7.32 15.26 6.74
CA GLU A 230 -6.57 16.35 6.15
C GLU A 230 -5.05 16.13 6.28
N TYR A 231 -4.58 15.73 7.48
CA TYR A 231 -3.18 15.43 7.74
C TYR A 231 -2.65 14.31 6.84
N MET A 232 -3.41 13.21 6.72
CA MET A 232 -3.01 12.05 5.92
C MET A 232 -3.03 12.35 4.42
N MET A 233 -3.98 13.16 3.93
CA MET A 233 -4.00 13.59 2.53
C MET A 233 -2.78 14.44 2.16
N ARG A 234 -2.38 15.37 3.05
CA ARG A 234 -1.13 16.12 2.86
C ARG A 234 0.09 15.21 2.90
N LYS A 235 0.11 14.22 3.80
CA LYS A 235 1.17 13.20 3.81
C LYS A 235 1.24 12.44 2.49
N VAL A 236 0.12 11.98 1.93
CA VAL A 236 0.09 11.29 0.62
C VAL A 236 0.73 12.15 -0.47
N LYS A 237 0.40 13.44 -0.53
CA LYS A 237 1.02 14.40 -1.47
C LYS A 237 2.53 14.55 -1.25
N ARG A 238 2.98 14.75 0.00
CA ARG A 238 4.41 14.87 0.35
C ARG A 238 5.20 13.61 -0.03
N GLU A 239 4.63 12.44 0.23
CA GLU A 239 5.25 11.13 -0.04
C GLU A 239 5.30 10.83 -1.54
N TYR A 240 4.28 11.23 -2.31
CA TYR A 240 4.32 11.15 -3.77
C TYR A 240 5.44 12.02 -4.36
N LEU A 241 5.58 13.26 -3.88
CA LEU A 241 6.67 14.15 -4.28
C LEU A 241 8.05 13.58 -3.92
N LEU A 242 8.19 12.97 -2.73
CA LEU A 242 9.41 12.29 -2.32
C LEU A 242 9.72 11.10 -3.24
N TRP A 243 8.70 10.32 -3.58
CA TRP A 243 8.83 9.20 -4.51
C TRP A 243 9.29 9.67 -5.90
N LEU A 244 8.66 10.70 -6.48
CA LEU A 244 9.08 11.26 -7.77
C LEU A 244 10.53 11.74 -7.75
N LYS A 245 10.97 12.40 -6.67
CA LYS A 245 12.37 12.82 -6.50
C LYS A 245 13.32 11.62 -6.46
N ASN A 246 12.93 10.53 -5.81
CA ASN A 246 13.74 9.31 -5.76
C ASN A 246 13.81 8.61 -7.12
N VAL A 247 12.71 8.56 -7.87
CA VAL A 247 12.69 8.02 -9.25
C VAL A 247 13.54 8.87 -10.17
N LYS A 248 13.45 10.21 -10.08
CA LYS A 248 14.32 11.13 -10.81
C LYS A 248 15.79 10.82 -10.54
N LYS A 249 16.18 10.74 -9.25
CA LYS A 249 17.56 10.44 -8.86
C LYS A 249 18.04 9.11 -9.47
N PHE A 250 17.21 8.07 -9.44
CA PHE A 250 17.54 6.77 -10.03
C PHE A 250 17.74 6.83 -11.55
N MET A 251 17.03 7.72 -12.26
CA MET A 251 17.19 7.92 -13.70
C MET A 251 18.42 8.77 -14.07
N GLU A 252 19.00 9.48 -13.11
CA GLU A 252 20.21 10.29 -13.29
C GLU A 252 21.51 9.51 -12.98
N GLU A 253 21.41 8.31 -12.40
CA GLU A 253 22.53 7.38 -12.13
C GLU A 253 22.88 6.52 -13.36
#